data_AF-A0A660NVG6-F1
#
_entry.id   AF-A0A660NVG6-F1
#
_cell.length_a   1.000
_cell.length_b   1.000
_cell.length_c   1.000
_cell.angle_alpha   90.00
_cell.angle_beta   90.00
_cell.angle_gamma   90.00
#
_symmetry.space_group_name_H-M   'P 1'
#
loop_
_entity.id
_entity.type
_entity.pdbx_description
1 polymer ?
#
loop_
_entity_poly.entity_id
_entity_poly.type
_entity_poly.pdbx_seq_one_letter_code
_entity_poly.pdbx_strand_id
1 'polypeptide(L)'
;VVYWGPMGCLTGNYLILKGNLKSVDIVELMRRTFEFVASFNGEIPGAEPKDCGNYLLHDLPMAQWESRKFVDEVLNNITENNLQYPLREE
;
A
#
# COMPACT_ATOMS: atom_id res chain seq x y z
N VAL A 1 6.86 -10.00 6.28
CA VAL A 1 6.64 -8.54 6.43
C VAL A 1 7.04 -8.16 7.84
N VAL A 2 7.87 -7.13 8.03
CA VAL A 2 8.24 -6.61 9.36
C VAL A 2 7.33 -5.44 9.73
N TYR A 3 7.03 -4.56 8.78
CA TYR A 3 6.24 -3.36 9.02
C TYR A 3 5.55 -2.89 7.74
N TRP A 4 4.34 -2.34 7.89
CA TRP A 4 3.63 -1.55 6.90
C TRP A 4 3.00 -0.37 7.62
N GLY A 5 3.29 0.86 7.21
CA GLY A 5 2.65 2.03 7.81
C GLY A 5 2.79 3.32 7.00
N PRO A 6 1.95 4.32 7.29
CA PRO A 6 1.83 5.51 6.47
C PRO A 6 3.04 6.44 6.59
N MET A 7 3.32 7.18 5.51
CA MET A 7 4.21 8.33 5.54
C MET A 7 3.49 9.53 6.16
N GLY A 8 4.19 10.35 6.96
CA GLY A 8 3.60 11.53 7.59
C GLY A 8 3.13 12.62 6.60
N CYS A 9 3.66 12.63 5.38
CA CYS A 9 3.20 13.51 4.30
C CYS A 9 1.93 13.02 3.58
N LEU A 10 1.41 11.84 3.93
CA LEU A 10 0.19 11.25 3.38
C LEU A 10 0.24 10.92 1.88
N THR A 11 1.43 10.74 1.31
CA THR A 11 1.61 10.42 -0.12
C THR A 11 1.96 8.96 -0.37
N GLY A 12 2.02 8.13 0.67
CA GLY A 12 2.43 6.73 0.53
C GLY A 12 2.61 6.01 1.87
N ASN A 13 3.18 4.81 1.79
CA ASN A 13 3.46 3.95 2.94
C ASN A 13 4.90 3.43 2.88
N TYR A 14 5.48 3.13 4.04
CA TYR A 14 6.71 2.36 4.16
C TYR A 14 6.39 0.88 4.35
N LEU A 15 7.02 0.02 3.53
CA LEU A 15 6.99 -1.43 3.65
C LEU A 15 8.40 -1.93 3.99
N ILE A 16 8.56 -2.56 5.15
CA ILE A 16 9.82 -3.19 5.56
C ILE A 16 9.69 -4.70 5.46
N LEU A 17 10.57 -5.32 4.67
CA LEU A 17 10.62 -6.76 4.44
C LEU A 17 11.97 -7.32 4.89
N LYS A 18 11.97 -8.55 5.39
CA LYS A 18 13.20 -9.31 5.68
C LYS A 18 13.58 -10.12 4.45
N GLY A 19 14.81 -9.98 3.97
CA GLY A 19 15.35 -10.71 2.82
C GLY A 19 16.13 -9.79 1.90
N ASN A 20 16.74 -10.36 0.86
CA ASN A 20 17.42 -9.61 -0.19
C ASN A 20 16.48 -9.44 -1.40
N LEU A 21 15.44 -8.63 -1.23
CA LEU A 21 14.40 -8.39 -2.23
C LEU A 21 14.66 -7.07 -2.96
N LYS A 22 14.42 -7.07 -4.27
CA LYS A 22 14.36 -5.86 -5.11
C LYS A 22 12.90 -5.41 -5.25
N SER A 23 12.70 -4.17 -5.70
CA SER A 23 11.38 -3.60 -5.99
C SER A 23 10.55 -4.47 -6.95
N VAL A 24 11.18 -5.04 -7.97
CA VAL A 24 10.53 -5.93 -8.95
C VAL A 24 9.97 -7.21 -8.30
N ASP A 25 10.63 -7.74 -7.27
CA ASP A 25 10.26 -9.01 -6.63
C ASP A 25 8.93 -8.90 -5.86
N ILE A 26 8.50 -7.68 -5.52
CA ILE A 26 7.31 -7.43 -4.72
C ILE A 26 6.13 -6.88 -5.52
N VAL A 27 6.27 -6.65 -6.83
CA VAL A 27 5.19 -6.07 -7.66
C VAL A 27 3.91 -6.89 -7.55
N GLU A 28 4.03 -8.23 -7.65
CA GLU A 28 2.87 -9.11 -7.53
C GLU A 28 2.25 -9.11 -6.13
N LEU A 29 3.08 -9.02 -5.10
CA LEU A 29 2.61 -8.88 -3.72
C LEU A 29 1.79 -7.59 -3.56
N MET A 30 2.30 -6.47 -4.08
CA MET A 30 1.62 -5.19 -4.02
C MET A 30 0.30 -5.22 -4.79
N ARG A 31 0.30 -5.75 -6.02
CA ARG A 31 -0.90 -5.88 -6.86
C ARG A 31 -1.99 -6.67 -6.17
N ARG A 32 -1.67 -7.87 -5.66
CA ARG A 32 -2.63 -8.71 -4.92
C ARG A 32 -3.15 -8.03 -3.66
N THR A 33 -2.29 -7.30 -2.94
CA THR A 33 -2.67 -6.59 -1.72
C THR A 33 -3.67 -5.48 -2.02
N PHE A 34 -3.40 -4.62 -2.99
CA PHE A 34 -4.31 -3.52 -3.32
C PHE A 34 -5.56 -3.96 -4.07
N GLU A 35 -5.51 -5.04 -4.87
CA GLU A 35 -6.72 -5.66 -5.43
C GLU A 35 -7.64 -6.20 -4.33
N PHE A 36 -7.05 -6.83 -3.31
CA PHE A 36 -7.80 -7.26 -2.14
C PHE A 36 -8.44 -6.06 -1.43
N VAL A 37 -7.71 -4.99 -1.13
CA VAL A 37 -8.28 -3.81 -0.45
C VAL A 37 -9.37 -3.15 -1.30
N ALA A 38 -9.14 -3.00 -2.61
CA ALA A 38 -10.09 -2.40 -3.54
C ALA A 38 -11.41 -3.17 -3.69
N SER A 39 -11.41 -4.48 -3.38
CA SER A 39 -12.59 -5.35 -3.43
C SER A 39 -13.07 -5.81 -2.05
N PHE A 40 -12.40 -5.37 -0.97
CA PHE A 40 -12.67 -5.82 0.38
C PHE A 40 -14.05 -5.37 0.83
N ASN A 41 -14.86 -6.29 1.33
CA ASN A 41 -16.13 -5.99 1.96
C ASN A 41 -16.17 -6.69 3.32
N GLY A 42 -16.78 -6.02 4.30
CA GLY A 42 -16.91 -6.55 5.66
C GLY A 42 -16.27 -5.64 6.70
N GLU A 43 -16.07 -6.20 7.89
CA GLU A 43 -15.53 -5.48 9.03
C GLU A 43 -14.01 -5.32 8.93
N ILE A 44 -13.51 -4.10 9.19
CA ILE A 44 -12.06 -3.81 9.14
C ILE A 44 -11.40 -4.39 10.40
N PRO A 45 -10.38 -5.26 10.26
CA PRO A 45 -9.66 -5.80 11.40
C PRO A 45 -9.03 -4.70 12.25
N GLY A 46 -9.24 -4.76 13.57
CA GLY A 46 -8.64 -3.81 14.51
C GLY A 46 -9.29 -2.42 14.53
N ALA A 47 -10.45 -2.21 13.88
CA ALA A 47 -11.18 -0.95 13.92
C ALA A 47 -12.09 -0.77 15.15
N GLU A 48 -11.91 -1.59 16.21
CA GLU A 48 -12.65 -1.46 17.47
C GLU A 48 -11.92 -0.53 18.46
N PRO A 49 -12.62 0.09 19.44
CA PRO A 49 -12.01 1.00 20.41
C PRO A 49 -10.85 0.41 21.23
N LYS A 50 -10.87 -0.91 21.46
CA LYS A 50 -9.84 -1.62 22.23
C LYS A 50 -8.54 -1.85 21.42
N ASP A 51 -8.62 -1.78 20.10
CA ASP A 51 -7.55 -2.18 19.17
C ASP A 51 -6.93 -1.00 18.40
N CYS A 52 -7.67 0.11 18.22
CA CYS A 52 -7.20 1.29 17.49
C CYS A 52 -7.20 2.55 18.35
N GLY A 53 -6.07 3.26 18.38
CA GLY A 53 -5.92 4.52 19.11
C GLY A 53 -6.80 5.67 18.58
N ASN A 54 -7.40 5.52 17.39
CA ASN A 54 -8.37 6.46 16.83
C ASN A 54 -9.44 5.74 15.97
N TYR A 55 -10.17 4.82 16.59
CA TYR A 55 -11.13 3.92 15.92
C TYR A 55 -12.26 4.61 15.14
N LEU A 56 -12.53 5.90 15.39
CA LEU A 56 -13.57 6.66 14.68
C LEU A 56 -13.10 7.18 13.30
N LEU A 57 -11.79 7.19 13.05
CA LEU A 57 -11.21 7.72 11.80
C LEU A 57 -10.94 6.59 10.77
N HIS A 58 -11.96 5.77 10.51
CA HIS A 58 -11.92 4.74 9.47
C HIS A 58 -12.88 5.09 8.33
N ASP A 59 -12.40 4.93 7.10
CA ASP A 59 -13.19 5.15 5.88
C ASP A 59 -12.89 4.04 4.86
N LEU A 60 -13.71 2.98 4.89
CA LEU A 60 -13.57 1.85 3.97
C LEU A 60 -13.83 2.26 2.50
N PRO A 61 -14.89 3.02 2.17
CA PRO A 61 -15.10 3.49 0.80
C PRO A 61 -13.90 4.24 0.22
N MET A 62 -13.28 5.13 0.99
CA MET A 62 -12.12 5.89 0.52
C MET A 62 -10.88 4.99 0.36
N ALA A 63 -10.65 4.05 1.29
CA ALA A 63 -9.56 3.08 1.18
C ALA A 63 -9.71 2.18 -0.07
N GLN A 64 -10.93 1.75 -0.38
CA GLN A 64 -11.22 1.00 -1.61
C GLN A 64 -10.93 1.84 -2.85
N TRP A 65 -11.35 3.11 -2.86
CA TRP A 65 -11.16 4.01 -3.99
C TRP A 65 -9.68 4.29 -4.27
N GLU A 66 -8.89 4.65 -3.25
CA GLU A 66 -7.45 4.88 -3.39
C GLU A 66 -6.72 3.61 -3.86
N SER A 67 -7.14 2.44 -3.34
CA SER A 67 -6.56 1.16 -3.73
C SER A 67 -6.86 0.81 -5.18
N ARG A 68 -8.11 1.00 -5.62
CA ARG A 68 -8.51 0.79 -7.02
C ARG A 68 -7.74 1.71 -7.95
N LYS A 69 -7.62 2.99 -7.58
CA LYS A 69 -6.83 3.98 -8.34
C LYS A 69 -5.37 3.55 -8.49
N PHE A 70 -4.71 3.14 -7.39
CA PHE A 70 -3.32 2.71 -7.45
C PHE A 70 -3.13 1.42 -8.28
N VAL A 71 -4.07 0.49 -8.21
CA VAL A 71 -4.09 -0.71 -9.05
C VAL A 71 -4.18 -0.34 -10.53
N ASP A 72 -5.19 0.44 -10.89
CA ASP A 72 -5.56 0.70 -12.28
C ASP A 72 -4.59 1.66 -12.96
N GLU A 73 -4.10 2.68 -12.25
CA GLU A 73 -3.20 3.69 -12.81
C GLU A 73 -1.73 3.27 -12.74
N VAL A 74 -1.31 2.54 -11.69
CA VAL A 74 0.12 2.24 -11.45
C VAL A 74 0.46 0.76 -11.50
N LEU A 75 -0.14 -0.09 -10.66
CA LEU A 75 0.33 -1.48 -10.51
C LEU A 75 0.08 -2.33 -11.77
N ASN A 76 -1.01 -2.08 -12.49
CA ASN A 76 -1.31 -2.74 -13.76
C ASN A 76 -0.53 -2.16 -14.95
N ASN A 77 0.07 -0.98 -14.81
CA ASN A 77 0.85 -0.30 -15.85
C ASN A 77 2.31 -0.05 -15.41
N ILE A 78 2.85 -0.89 -14.53
CA ILE A 78 4.16 -0.65 -13.93
C ILE A 78 5.24 -0.62 -15.01
N THR A 79 6.14 0.36 -14.91
CA THR A 79 7.29 0.51 -15.81
C THR A 79 8.60 0.46 -15.01
N GLU A 80 9.73 0.34 -15.70
CA GLU A 80 11.05 0.36 -15.08
C GLU A 80 11.31 1.65 -14.28
N ASN A 81 10.79 2.78 -14.76
CA ASN A 81 10.88 4.08 -14.08
C ASN A 81 10.20 4.10 -12.70
N ASN A 82 9.22 3.23 -12.44
CA ASN A 82 8.58 3.09 -11.12
C ASN A 82 9.42 2.27 -10.14
N LEU A 83 10.33 1.42 -10.67
CA LEU A 83 11.06 0.41 -9.91
C LEU A 83 12.50 0.83 -9.59
N GLN A 84 12.99 1.86 -10.26
CA GLN A 84 14.34 2.39 -10.10
C GLN A 84 14.29 3.81 -9.56
N TYR A 85 15.05 4.08 -8.51
CA TYR A 85 15.24 5.45 -8.05
C TYR A 85 16.10 6.22 -9.06
N PRO A 86 15.82 7.51 -9.29
CA PRO A 86 16.64 8.32 -10.16
C PRO A 86 18.08 8.37 -9.64
N LEU A 87 19.03 8.22 -10.56
CA LEU A 87 20.44 8.48 -10.28
C LEU A 87 20.62 9.98 -10.10
N ARG A 88 21.40 10.39 -9.11
CA ARG A 88 21.87 11.78 -9.04
C ARG A 88 22.98 11.94 -10.06
N GLU A 89 22.85 12.90 -10.97
CA GLU A 89 23.99 13.36 -11.77
C GLU A 89 25.01 14.01 -10.82
N GLU A 90 26.30 13.72 -11.04
CA GLU A 90 27.43 14.28 -10.29
C GLU A 90 27.72 15.73 -10.67
#